data_AF-A0A426YG99-F1
#
_entry.id   AF-A0A426YG99-F1
#
_cell.length_a   1.000
_cell.length_b   1.000
_cell.length_c   1.000
_cell.angle_alpha   90.00
_cell.angle_beta   90.00
_cell.angle_gamma   90.00
#
_symmetry.space_group_name_H-M   'P 1'
#
loop_
_entity.id
_entity.type
_entity.pdbx_description
1 polymer ?
#
loop_
_entity_poly.entity_id
_entity_poly.type
_entity_poly.pdbx_seq_one_letter_code
_entity_poly.pdbx_strand_id
1 'polypeptide(L)'
;MTNHNIQMQKASDQGVFRQLEEILYVDGYPGYQHLFSVAKDTVNTVCEVKEIGSSKFIRLDNSRVLTWLCCKVQHLKATLLELDKNYTAQEERKTCMEL
;
A
#
# COMPACT_ATOMS: atom_id res chain seq x y z
N MET A 1 -11.77 -31.08 -9.88
CA MET A 1 -12.06 -30.04 -10.90
C MET A 1 -11.33 -28.77 -10.47
N THR A 2 -10.13 -28.57 -11.00
CA THR A 2 -9.23 -27.49 -10.57
C THR A 2 -9.02 -26.56 -11.76
N ASN A 3 -9.83 -25.50 -11.86
CA ASN A 3 -9.59 -24.45 -12.84
C ASN A 3 -8.57 -23.48 -12.25
N HIS A 4 -7.29 -23.78 -12.46
CA HIS A 4 -6.23 -22.78 -12.37
C HIS A 4 -6.39 -21.85 -13.56
N ASN A 5 -7.17 -20.77 -13.41
CA ASN A 5 -7.12 -19.66 -14.34
C ASN A 5 -5.81 -18.89 -14.09
N ILE A 6 -4.70 -19.43 -14.59
CA ILE A 6 -3.51 -18.65 -14.90
C ILE A 6 -3.87 -17.86 -16.15
N GLN A 7 -4.60 -16.77 -15.95
CA GLN A 7 -4.80 -15.81 -17.01
C GLN A 7 -3.66 -14.81 -16.95
N MET A 8 -2.52 -15.21 -17.54
CA MET A 8 -1.53 -14.26 -18.03
C MET A 8 -2.20 -13.44 -19.13
N GLN A 9 -2.97 -12.43 -18.73
CA GLN A 9 -3.74 -11.59 -19.62
C GLN A 9 -2.85 -10.42 -20.07
N LYS A 10 -2.85 -10.22 -21.38
CA LYS A 10 -2.13 -9.20 -22.14
C LYS A 10 -2.15 -7.84 -21.43
N ALA A 11 -1.09 -7.06 -21.64
CA ALA A 11 -0.82 -5.72 -21.13
C ALA A 11 -1.89 -4.63 -21.43
N SER A 12 -3.12 -5.00 -21.81
CA SER A 12 -4.24 -4.09 -22.09
C SER A 12 -5.43 -4.22 -21.14
N ASP A 13 -5.44 -5.15 -20.18
CA ASP A 13 -6.52 -5.18 -19.19
C ASP A 13 -6.10 -4.33 -17.98
N GLN A 14 -6.77 -3.19 -17.80
CA GLN A 14 -6.65 -2.35 -16.60
C GLN A 14 -7.09 -3.07 -15.31
N GLY A 15 -7.46 -4.34 -15.40
CA GLY A 15 -7.98 -5.15 -14.32
C GLY A 15 -9.49 -5.04 -14.22
N VAL A 16 -10.06 -5.91 -13.41
CA VAL A 16 -11.51 -5.95 -13.18
C VAL A 16 -11.84 -5.28 -11.86
N PHE A 17 -12.94 -4.53 -11.85
CA PHE A 17 -13.53 -3.98 -10.64
C PHE A 17 -14.10 -5.11 -9.77
N ARG A 18 -13.63 -5.21 -8.53
CA ARG A 18 -14.04 -6.24 -7.56
C ARG A 18 -14.41 -5.62 -6.23
N GLN A 19 -15.16 -6.33 -5.40
CA GLN A 19 -15.43 -5.88 -4.04
C GLN A 19 -14.20 -6.07 -3.15
N LEU A 20 -14.10 -5.28 -2.07
CA LEU A 20 -12.95 -5.37 -1.16
C LEU A 20 -12.93 -6.72 -0.42
N GLU A 21 -14.10 -7.23 -0.07
CA GLU A 21 -14.32 -8.54 0.55
C GLU A 21 -13.78 -9.67 -0.35
N GLU A 22 -14.04 -9.57 -1.66
CA GLU A 22 -13.55 -10.51 -2.68
C GLU A 22 -12.02 -10.43 -2.81
N ILE A 23 -11.46 -9.21 -2.81
CA ILE A 23 -10.01 -9.01 -2.92
C ILE A 23 -9.25 -9.53 -1.69
N LEU A 24 -9.85 -9.42 -0.50
CA LEU A 24 -9.27 -9.93 0.75
C LEU A 24 -9.56 -11.41 0.99
N TYR A 25 -10.35 -12.05 0.13
CA TYR A 25 -10.59 -13.48 0.22
C TYR A 25 -9.42 -14.27 -0.38
N VAL A 26 -8.62 -14.88 0.49
CA VAL A 26 -7.51 -15.75 0.09
C VAL A 26 -7.73 -17.12 0.71
N ASP A 27 -7.89 -18.15 -0.13
CA ASP A 27 -8.13 -19.51 0.31
C ASP A 27 -6.98 -20.03 1.20
N GLY A 28 -7.33 -20.65 2.33
CA GLY A 28 -6.36 -21.07 3.36
C GLY A 28 -5.80 -19.94 4.25
N TYR A 29 -6.16 -18.67 4.01
CA TYR A 29 -5.64 -17.51 4.77
C TYR A 29 -6.77 -16.56 5.21
N PRO A 30 -7.67 -16.99 6.12
CA PRO A 30 -8.80 -16.17 6.57
C PRO A 30 -8.38 -14.86 7.28
N GLY A 31 -7.14 -14.78 7.77
CA GLY A 31 -6.61 -13.60 8.44
C GLY A 31 -6.58 -12.33 7.58
N TYR A 32 -6.60 -12.44 6.25
CA TYR A 32 -6.67 -11.27 5.36
C TYR A 32 -7.95 -10.44 5.55
N GLN A 33 -9.03 -11.06 6.03
CA GLN A 33 -10.28 -10.34 6.33
C GLN A 33 -10.12 -9.31 7.47
N HIS A 34 -9.14 -9.48 8.36
CA HIS A 34 -8.84 -8.47 9.40
C HIS A 34 -8.31 -7.15 8.81
N LEU A 35 -7.80 -7.16 7.58
CA LEU A 35 -7.35 -5.95 6.89
C LEU A 35 -8.53 -5.10 6.39
N PHE A 36 -9.76 -5.60 6.40
CA PHE A 36 -10.91 -4.90 5.82
C PHE A 36 -11.09 -3.50 6.39
N SER A 37 -11.03 -3.35 7.71
CA SER A 37 -11.22 -2.05 8.37
C SER A 37 -10.15 -1.03 7.96
N VAL A 38 -8.91 -1.47 7.78
CA VAL A 38 -7.78 -0.62 7.38
C VAL A 38 -7.81 -0.33 5.88
N ALA A 39 -8.09 -1.36 5.07
CA ALA A 39 -8.10 -1.28 3.62
C ALA A 39 -9.25 -0.42 3.11
N LYS A 40 -10.43 -0.48 3.74
CA LYS A 40 -11.63 0.26 3.32
C LYS A 40 -11.35 1.76 3.16
N ASP A 41 -10.56 2.34 4.05
CA ASP A 41 -10.29 3.78 4.04
C ASP A 41 -9.03 4.15 3.24
N THR A 42 -8.11 3.21 3.04
CA THR A 42 -6.81 3.46 2.40
C THR A 42 -6.74 3.04 0.94
N VAL A 43 -7.63 2.14 0.50
CA VAL A 43 -7.60 1.57 -0.85
C VAL A 43 -7.77 2.63 -1.94
N ASN A 44 -8.52 3.70 -1.68
CA ASN A 44 -8.76 4.79 -2.63
C ASN A 44 -7.48 5.54 -3.02
N THR A 45 -6.44 5.48 -2.18
CA THR A 45 -5.14 6.12 -2.46
C THR A 45 -4.43 5.47 -3.65
N VAL A 46 -4.62 4.17 -3.85
CA VAL A 46 -3.93 3.38 -4.88
C VAL A 46 -4.86 2.75 -5.90
N CYS A 47 -6.17 2.78 -5.66
CA CYS A 47 -7.20 2.20 -6.51
C CYS A 47 -8.16 3.25 -7.06
N GLU A 48 -8.72 2.96 -8.24
CA GLU A 48 -9.98 3.52 -8.69
C GLU A 48 -11.14 2.88 -7.92
N VAL A 49 -12.14 3.68 -7.59
CA VAL A 49 -13.34 3.24 -6.86
C VAL A 49 -14.58 3.67 -7.63
N LYS A 50 -15.50 2.72 -7.81
CA LYS A 50 -16.84 2.96 -8.34
C LYS A 50 -17.86 2.55 -7.31
N GLU A 51 -18.86 3.38 -7.11
CA GLU A 51 -19.98 3.10 -6.20
C GLU A 51 -21.22 2.79 -7.03
N ILE A 52 -21.85 1.65 -6.76
CA ILE A 52 -23.10 1.23 -7.39
C ILE A 52 -24.06 0.83 -6.26
N GLY A 53 -25.06 1.68 -6.02
CA GLY A 53 -25.93 1.54 -4.85
C GLY A 53 -25.14 1.67 -3.55
N SER A 54 -25.27 0.69 -2.65
CA SER A 54 -24.52 0.62 -1.39
C SER A 54 -23.16 -0.10 -1.50
N SER A 55 -22.81 -0.61 -2.68
CA SER A 55 -21.60 -1.40 -2.89
C SER A 55 -20.48 -0.58 -3.51
N LYS A 56 -19.25 -0.82 -3.05
CA LYS A 56 -18.03 -0.24 -3.63
C LYS A 56 -17.26 -1.30 -4.40
N PHE A 57 -16.85 -0.94 -5.61
CA PHE A 57 -16.01 -1.76 -6.46
C PHE A 57 -14.69 -1.05 -6.68
N ILE A 58 -13.60 -1.79 -6.52
CA ILE A 58 -12.26 -1.27 -6.54
C ILE A 58 -11.41 -1.98 -7.60
N ARG A 59 -10.49 -1.22 -8.18
CA ARG A 59 -9.53 -1.68 -9.19
C ARG A 59 -8.21 -0.94 -8.99
N LEU A 60 -7.09 -1.66 -9.03
CA LEU A 60 -5.78 -1.03 -8.93
C LEU A 60 -5.55 -0.04 -10.08
N ASP A 61 -4.99 1.12 -9.76
CA ASP A 61 -4.62 2.15 -10.73
C ASP A 61 -3.10 2.30 -10.71
N ASN A 62 -2.45 1.93 -11.82
CA ASN A 62 -0.99 1.95 -11.91
C ASN A 62 -0.39 3.34 -11.70
N SER A 63 -1.08 4.40 -12.13
CA SER A 63 -0.60 5.79 -11.97
C SER A 63 -0.67 6.21 -10.50
N ARG A 64 -1.77 5.88 -9.82
CA ARG A 64 -1.92 6.12 -8.37
C ARG A 64 -0.92 5.32 -7.55
N VAL A 65 -0.74 4.03 -7.87
CA VAL A 65 0.26 3.17 -7.22
C VAL A 65 1.66 3.76 -7.38
N LEU A 66 2.05 4.16 -8.60
CA LEU A 66 3.36 4.74 -8.85
C LEU A 66 3.55 6.04 -8.06
N THR A 67 2.55 6.92 -8.06
CA THR A 67 2.58 8.17 -7.30
C THR A 67 2.72 7.91 -5.80
N TRP A 68 1.94 6.97 -5.25
CA TRP A 68 2.00 6.59 -3.84
C TRP A 68 3.38 6.05 -3.45
N LEU A 69 3.96 5.17 -4.27
CA LEU A 69 5.31 4.64 -4.06
C LEU A 69 6.36 5.75 -4.07
N CYS A 70 6.30 6.68 -5.04
CA CYS A 70 7.20 7.84 -5.09
C CYS A 70 7.11 8.68 -3.81
N CYS A 71 5.91 8.98 -3.33
CA CYS A 71 5.71 9.71 -2.08
C CYS A 71 6.30 8.95 -0.88
N LYS A 72 6.13 7.62 -0.81
CA LYS A 72 6.72 6.80 0.26
C LYS A 72 8.25 6.82 0.25
N VAL A 73 8.86 6.74 -0.93
CA VAL A 73 10.33 6.84 -1.09
C VAL A 73 10.85 8.22 -0.67
N GLN A 74 10.16 9.29 -1.08
CA GLN A 74 10.54 10.65 -0.67
C GLN A 74 10.42 10.85 0.84
N HIS A 75 9.34 10.36 1.45
CA HIS A 75 9.15 10.43 2.89
C HIS A 75 10.25 9.66 3.63
N LEU A 76 10.54 8.43 3.21
CA LEU A 76 11.62 7.63 3.80
C LEU A 76 12.98 8.34 3.68
N LYS A 77 13.29 8.91 2.52
CA LYS A 77 14.53 9.68 2.31
C LYS A 77 14.63 10.86 3.28
N ALA A 78 13.55 11.61 3.47
CA ALA A 78 13.52 12.74 4.39
C ALA A 78 13.72 12.29 5.84
N THR A 79 13.00 11.26 6.28
CA THR A 79 13.11 10.71 7.64
C THR A 79 14.52 10.21 7.94
N LEU A 80 15.15 9.50 6.98
CA LEU A 80 16.52 9.01 7.17
C LEU A 80 17.52 10.17 7.32
N LEU A 81 17.37 11.24 6.54
CA LEU A 81 18.21 12.44 6.67
C LEU A 81 18.01 13.17 8.00
N GLU A 82 16.79 13.21 8.53
CA GLU A 82 16.53 13.78 9.86
C GLU A 82 17.13 12.93 10.98
N LEU A 83 16.98 11.60 10.89
CA LEU A 83 17.57 10.68 11.85
C LEU A 83 19.10 10.80 11.87
N ASP A 84 19.75 10.88 10.71
CA ASP A 84 21.20 11.05 10.58
C ASP A 84 21.70 12.33 11.30
N LYS A 85 21.02 13.46 11.09
CA LYS A 85 21.31 14.72 11.81
C LYS A 85 21.13 14.57 13.32
N ASN A 86 20.07 13.87 13.73
CA ASN A 86 19.78 13.66 15.15
C ASN A 86 20.83 12.77 15.83
N TYR A 87 21.30 11.72 15.15
CA TYR A 87 22.37 10.86 15.67
C TYR A 87 23.70 11.61 15.76
N THR A 88 24.05 12.39 14.73
CA THR A 88 25.26 13.23 14.73
C THR A 88 25.24 14.24 15.89
N ALA A 89 24.12 14.96 16.06
CA ALA A 89 23.97 15.91 17.16
C ALA A 89 23.99 15.24 18.55
N GLN A 90 23.53 13.99 18.66
CA GLN A 90 23.60 13.22 19.90
C GLN A 90 25.02 12.77 20.23
N GLU A 91 25.81 12.39 19.22
CA GLU A 91 27.22 12.02 19.37
C GLU A 91 28.08 13.23 19.79
N GLU A 92 27.85 14.40 19.19
CA GLU A 92 28.49 15.66 19.60
C GLU A 92 28.15 16.03 21.05
N ARG A 93 26.88 15.89 21.45
CA ARG A 93 26.44 16.15 22.84
C ARG A 93 27.10 15.22 23.84
N LYS A 94 27.21 13.92 23.53
CA LYS A 94 27.89 12.96 24.41
C LYS A 94 29.38 13.31 24.55
N THR A 95 30.04 13.59 23.44
CA THR A 95 31.46 13.98 23.42
C THR A 95 31.71 15.25 24.25
N CYS A 96 30.79 16.22 24.23
CA CYS A 96 30.91 17.48 24.97
C CYS A 96 30.54 17.35 26.47
N MET A 97 29.87 16.27 26.88
CA MET A 97 29.56 15.99 28.30
C MET A 97 30.62 15.10 28.98
N GLU A 98 31.51 14.49 28.20
CA GLU A 98 32.61 13.64 28.67
C GLU A 98 33.96 14.39 28.80
N LEU A 99 33.97 15.70 28.50
CA LEU A 99 35.09 16.64 28.67
C LEU A 99 34.82 17.61 29.83
#